data_AF-A0A8S9SGD1-F1
#
_entry.id   AF-A0A8S9SGD1-F1
#
_cell.length_a   1.000
_cell.length_b   1.000
_cell.length_c   1.000
_cell.angle_alpha   90.00
_cell.angle_beta   90.00
_cell.angle_gamma   90.00
#
_symmetry.space_group_name_H-M   'P 1'
#
loop_
_entity.id
_entity.type
_entity.pdbx_description
1 polymer ?
#
loop_
_entity_poly.entity_id
_entity_poly.type
_entity_poly.pdbx_seq_one_letter_code
_entity_poly.pdbx_strand_id
1 'polypeptide(L)'
;MKIFEEKEDCFILDFDPNDSFDSEKLSSSENPESDDDVAIVHEKGQVACRDYPHPRHLCLKYPFGSTNHQLHCNNCYCYVCDVAAPCPHWTPVAYESHCEASAERRWNRLRELHRK
;
A
#
# COMPACT_ATOMS: atom_id res chain seq x y z
N MET A 1 13.66 -35.25 29.88
CA MET A 1 13.32 -34.62 28.60
C MET A 1 11.82 -34.67 28.46
N LYS A 2 11.16 -33.51 28.52
CA LYS A 2 9.71 -33.41 28.64
C LYS A 2 9.10 -33.54 27.25
N ILE A 3 8.36 -34.63 27.03
CA ILE A 3 7.60 -34.95 25.80
C ILE A 3 6.63 -33.82 25.37
N PHE A 4 6.37 -32.85 26.25
CA PHE A 4 5.47 -31.72 26.01
C PHE A 4 6.05 -30.62 25.11
N GLU A 5 7.37 -30.56 24.90
CA GLU A 5 8.00 -29.51 24.09
C GLU A 5 7.89 -29.77 22.56
N GLU A 6 7.45 -30.95 22.12
CA GLU A 6 7.39 -31.34 20.70
C GLU A 6 5.98 -31.39 20.09
N LYS A 7 4.90 -31.10 20.85
CA LYS A 7 3.51 -31.36 20.42
C LYS A 7 2.57 -30.16 20.36
N GLU A 8 2.95 -29.01 20.90
CA GLU A 8 2.08 -27.82 20.92
C GLU A 8 2.73 -26.71 20.09
N ASP A 9 2.40 -26.68 18.80
CA ASP A 9 2.92 -25.71 17.81
C ASP A 9 2.36 -24.27 18.02
N CYS A 10 1.43 -24.10 18.98
CA CYS A 10 0.77 -22.84 19.29
C CYS A 10 0.60 -22.68 20.81
N PHE A 11 1.30 -21.71 21.41
CA PHE A 11 1.12 -21.32 22.82
C PHE A 11 0.29 -20.04 22.90
N ILE A 12 -0.71 -20.03 23.79
CA ILE A 12 -1.46 -18.81 24.12
C ILE A 12 -0.62 -18.02 25.11
N LEU A 13 -0.20 -16.83 24.72
CA LEU A 13 0.53 -15.92 25.60
C LEU A 13 -0.43 -15.28 26.62
N ASP A 14 0.07 -15.04 27.82
CA ASP A 14 -0.62 -14.34 28.91
C ASP A 14 -0.58 -12.82 28.76
N PHE A 15 0.12 -12.32 27.74
CA PHE A 15 0.18 -10.92 27.31
C PHE A 15 0.06 -10.83 25.79
N ASP A 16 -0.44 -9.69 25.27
CA ASP A 16 -0.35 -9.42 23.83
C ASP A 16 1.09 -8.95 23.52
N PRO A 17 1.89 -9.72 22.77
CA PRO A 17 3.28 -9.35 22.44
C PRO A 17 3.37 -8.07 21.59
N ASN A 18 2.25 -7.50 21.17
CA ASN A 18 2.20 -6.23 20.47
C ASN A 18 1.52 -5.11 21.27
N ASP A 19 1.32 -5.26 22.58
CA ASP A 19 0.73 -4.21 23.41
C ASP A 19 1.68 -3.02 23.69
N SER A 20 2.76 -2.87 22.92
CA SER A 20 3.73 -1.78 23.10
C SER A 20 3.24 -0.41 22.65
N PHE A 21 1.95 -0.27 22.30
CA PHE A 21 1.37 0.98 21.81
C PHE A 21 0.56 1.67 22.92
N ASP A 22 1.20 2.59 23.64
CA ASP A 22 0.55 3.48 24.61
C ASP A 22 -0.37 4.47 23.88
N SER A 23 -1.62 4.06 23.64
CA SER A 23 -2.67 4.92 23.07
C SER A 23 -2.96 6.15 23.95
N GLU A 24 -2.65 6.07 25.25
CA GLU A 24 -2.87 7.12 26.24
C GLU A 24 -1.94 8.34 26.07
N LYS A 25 -0.92 8.24 25.20
CA LYS A 25 0.01 9.34 24.90
C LYS A 25 -0.41 10.20 23.69
N LEU A 26 -1.45 9.82 22.95
CA LEU A 26 -2.02 10.69 21.92
C LEU A 26 -2.88 11.76 22.59
N SER A 27 -2.27 12.89 22.94
CA SER A 27 -3.01 14.08 23.31
C SER A 27 -3.73 14.61 22.07
N SER A 28 -5.05 14.43 22.00
CA SER A 28 -5.90 15.17 21.07
C SER A 28 -5.79 16.66 21.41
N SER A 29 -5.28 17.47 20.49
CA SER A 29 -5.36 18.92 20.64
C SER A 29 -6.82 19.33 20.54
N GLU A 30 -7.41 19.75 21.65
CA GLU A 30 -8.79 20.18 21.77
C GLU A 30 -9.02 21.50 21.01
N ASN A 31 -9.26 21.42 19.69
CA ASN A 31 -9.83 22.52 18.93
C ASN A 31 -11.30 22.15 18.61
N PRO A 32 -12.29 22.76 19.29
CA PRO A 32 -13.69 22.35 19.23
C PRO A 32 -14.44 22.77 17.95
N GLU A 33 -13.72 23.13 16.88
CA GLU A 33 -14.31 23.74 15.67
C GLU A 33 -14.27 22.85 14.41
N SER A 34 -13.84 21.59 14.51
CA SER A 34 -13.88 20.61 13.39
C SER A 34 -13.96 19.17 13.90
N ASP A 35 -15.10 18.79 14.49
CA ASP A 35 -15.31 17.49 15.18
C ASP A 35 -15.83 16.36 14.25
N ASP A 36 -15.91 16.59 12.94
CA ASP A 36 -16.39 15.58 11.98
C ASP A 36 -15.26 14.77 11.30
N ASP A 37 -14.00 15.08 11.60
CA ASP A 37 -12.84 14.44 10.98
C ASP A 37 -12.29 13.27 11.82
N VAL A 38 -11.96 12.16 11.17
CA VAL A 38 -11.31 11.00 11.81
C VAL A 38 -9.83 10.97 11.45
N ALA A 39 -8.96 10.81 12.45
CA ALA A 39 -7.52 10.67 12.26
C ALA A 39 -7.07 9.21 12.43
N ILE A 40 -6.15 8.75 11.57
CA ILE A 40 -5.45 7.48 11.75
C ILE A 40 -4.37 7.68 12.82
N VAL A 41 -4.58 7.10 14.00
CA VAL A 41 -3.68 7.26 15.15
C VAL A 41 -2.52 6.25 15.17
N HIS A 42 -2.68 5.13 14.47
CA HIS A 42 -1.72 4.06 14.43
C HIS A 42 -1.91 3.14 13.21
N GLU A 43 -0.83 2.50 12.78
CA GLU A 43 -0.80 1.47 11.74
C GLU A 43 0.17 0.37 12.19
N LYS A 44 -0.24 -0.90 12.08
CA LYS A 44 0.57 -2.06 12.48
C LYS A 44 0.69 -3.05 11.33
N GLY A 45 1.89 -3.58 11.13
CA GLY A 45 2.17 -4.63 10.15
C GLY A 45 2.50 -4.09 8.75
N GLN A 46 2.38 -4.97 7.74
CA GLN A 46 2.68 -4.62 6.35
C GLN A 46 1.42 -4.13 5.63
N VAL A 47 1.56 -3.07 4.84
CA VAL A 47 0.49 -2.48 4.04
C VAL A 47 0.66 -2.81 2.57
N ALA A 48 -0.34 -3.46 1.97
CA ALA A 48 -0.31 -3.92 0.58
C ALA A 48 0.12 -2.82 -0.41
N CYS A 49 -0.40 -1.61 -0.25
CA CYS A 49 -0.18 -0.48 -1.15
C CYS A 49 1.12 0.31 -0.89
N ARG A 50 1.98 -0.18 0.01
CA ARG A 50 3.28 0.43 0.36
C ARG A 50 4.39 -0.61 0.36
N ASP A 51 4.16 -1.73 1.02
CA ASP A 51 5.18 -2.71 1.39
C ASP A 51 5.24 -3.91 0.43
N TYR A 52 4.23 -4.11 -0.40
CA TYR A 52 4.15 -5.20 -1.40
C TYR A 52 4.08 -4.66 -2.83
N PRO A 53 4.39 -5.47 -3.86
CA PRO A 53 4.22 -5.07 -5.25
C PRO A 53 2.79 -4.60 -5.55
N HIS A 54 2.65 -3.37 -6.02
CA HIS A 54 1.34 -2.76 -6.29
C HIS A 54 1.36 -1.90 -7.56
N PRO A 55 0.21 -1.73 -8.23
CA PRO A 55 0.12 -0.85 -9.38
C PRO A 55 0.21 0.60 -8.91
N ARG A 56 0.81 1.45 -9.75
CA ARG A 56 1.09 2.86 -9.41
C ARG A 56 -0.09 3.67 -8.89
N HIS A 57 -1.30 3.46 -9.42
CA HIS A 57 -2.49 4.20 -8.96
C HIS A 57 -2.91 3.85 -7.53
N LEU A 58 -2.39 2.76 -6.95
CA LEU A 58 -2.62 2.37 -5.55
C LEU A 58 -1.48 2.77 -4.61
N CYS A 59 -0.40 3.38 -5.10
CA CYS A 59 0.77 3.68 -4.27
C CYS A 59 0.45 4.65 -3.13
N LEU A 60 0.62 4.23 -1.88
CA LEU A 60 0.45 5.11 -0.72
C LEU A 60 1.63 6.05 -0.48
N LYS A 61 2.84 5.68 -0.91
CA LYS A 61 4.02 6.54 -0.82
C LYS A 61 3.93 7.75 -1.77
N TYR A 62 3.30 7.55 -2.92
CA TYR A 62 3.03 8.60 -3.91
C TYR A 62 1.55 8.58 -4.29
N PRO A 63 0.66 9.17 -3.47
CA PRO A 63 -0.78 9.11 -3.70
C PRO A 63 -1.15 9.63 -5.08
N PHE A 64 -1.94 8.85 -5.82
CA PHE A 64 -2.19 9.12 -7.24
C PHE A 64 -2.87 10.48 -7.47
N GLY A 65 -3.82 10.87 -6.63
CA GLY A 65 -4.55 12.15 -6.79
C GLY A 65 -3.78 13.42 -6.39
N SER A 66 -2.62 13.32 -5.75
CA SER A 66 -1.86 14.49 -5.24
C SER A 66 -0.39 14.53 -5.66
N THR A 67 0.10 13.49 -6.32
CA THR A 67 1.50 13.39 -6.75
C THR A 67 1.61 13.22 -8.25
N ASN A 68 2.74 13.63 -8.83
CA ASN A 68 3.00 13.40 -10.24
C ASN A 68 3.00 11.88 -10.52
N HIS A 69 2.23 11.46 -11.54
CA HIS A 69 2.04 10.06 -11.89
C HIS A 69 3.34 9.35 -12.28
N GLN A 70 4.37 10.08 -12.72
CA GLN A 70 5.69 9.53 -13.03
C GLN A 70 6.45 9.03 -11.79
N LEU A 71 6.20 9.61 -10.62
CA LEU A 71 6.85 9.20 -9.37
C LEU A 71 6.42 7.79 -9.01
N HIS A 72 7.33 6.94 -8.57
CA HIS A 72 7.02 5.58 -8.17
C HIS A 72 7.92 5.15 -7.01
N CYS A 73 7.43 4.21 -6.19
CA CYS A 73 8.26 3.57 -5.18
C CYS A 73 8.91 2.29 -5.72
N ASN A 74 9.76 1.66 -4.92
CA ASN A 74 10.48 0.45 -5.31
C ASN A 74 9.56 -0.76 -5.53
N ASN A 75 8.35 -0.74 -4.94
CA ASN A 75 7.34 -1.78 -5.07
C ASN A 75 6.29 -1.47 -6.15
N CYS A 76 6.37 -0.32 -6.83
CA CYS A 76 5.43 -0.02 -7.90
C CYS A 76 5.71 -0.91 -9.12
N TYR A 77 4.64 -1.35 -9.78
CA TYR A 77 4.70 -1.95 -11.11
C TYR A 77 3.82 -1.21 -12.11
N CYS A 78 4.17 -1.34 -13.39
CA CYS A 78 3.37 -0.87 -14.51
C CYS A 78 2.12 -1.74 -14.66
N TYR A 79 0.94 -1.14 -14.47
CA TYR A 79 -0.34 -1.85 -14.56
C TYR A 79 -0.56 -2.56 -15.91
N VAL A 80 -0.08 -1.97 -17.00
CA VAL A 80 -0.27 -2.49 -18.36
C VAL A 80 0.72 -3.61 -18.69
N CYS A 81 2.00 -3.43 -18.35
CA CYS A 81 3.07 -4.35 -18.73
C CYS A 81 3.34 -5.45 -17.69
N ASP A 82 2.83 -5.32 -16.47
CA ASP A 82 3.13 -6.21 -15.34
C ASP A 82 4.63 -6.35 -15.00
N VAL A 83 5.39 -5.27 -15.20
CA VAL A 83 6.83 -5.18 -14.87
C VAL A 83 7.06 -4.08 -13.82
N ALA A 84 8.17 -4.18 -13.08
CA ALA A 84 8.58 -3.14 -12.14
C ALA A 84 8.61 -1.76 -12.80
N ALA A 85 8.08 -0.74 -12.12
CA ALA A 85 8.10 0.62 -12.63
C ALA A 85 9.53 1.20 -12.52
N PRO A 86 10.00 1.97 -13.53
CA PRO A 86 9.27 2.36 -14.74
C PRO A 86 9.43 1.33 -15.88
N CYS A 87 8.39 1.18 -16.71
CA CYS A 87 8.47 0.42 -17.96
C CYS A 87 8.91 1.33 -19.15
N PRO A 88 9.22 0.80 -20.35
CA PRO A 88 9.61 1.61 -21.51
C PRO A 88 8.58 2.67 -21.95
N HIS A 89 7.28 2.44 -21.71
CA HIS A 89 6.19 3.37 -22.03
C HIS A 89 5.81 4.30 -20.86
N TRP A 90 6.67 4.39 -19.85
CA TRP A 90 6.49 5.26 -18.68
C TRP A 90 6.86 6.72 -19.01
N THR A 91 6.20 7.29 -20.02
CA THR A 91 6.59 8.57 -20.61
C THR A 91 5.42 9.56 -20.60
N PRO A 92 5.53 10.72 -19.93
CA PRO A 92 4.40 11.64 -19.70
C PRO A 92 3.87 12.32 -20.97
N VAL A 93 4.57 12.22 -22.08
CA VAL A 93 4.24 12.90 -23.34
C VAL A 93 3.43 12.02 -24.27
N ALA A 94 3.31 10.72 -23.96
CA ALA A 94 2.55 9.79 -24.78
C ALA A 94 1.06 9.87 -24.45
N TYR A 95 0.21 9.78 -25.48
CA TYR A 95 -1.26 9.63 -25.34
C TYR A 95 -1.67 8.42 -24.49
N GLU A 96 -0.74 7.48 -24.29
CA GLU A 96 -0.89 6.26 -23.49
C GLU A 96 0.29 6.10 -22.53
N SER A 97 0.58 7.14 -21.76
CA SER A 97 1.61 7.04 -20.71
C SER A 97 1.21 6.00 -19.68
N HIS A 98 2.00 4.93 -19.55
CA HIS A 98 1.71 3.84 -18.61
C HIS A 98 1.78 4.27 -17.13
N CYS A 99 2.37 5.44 -16.84
CA CYS A 99 2.37 5.99 -15.48
C CYS A 99 0.97 6.44 -15.03
N GLU A 100 0.06 6.71 -15.96
CA GLU A 100 -1.33 7.10 -15.68
C GLU A 100 -2.28 5.91 -15.62
N ALA A 101 -1.76 4.69 -15.79
CA ALA A 101 -2.59 3.50 -15.86
C ALA A 101 -3.29 3.17 -14.53
N SER A 102 -4.62 3.11 -14.61
CA SER A 102 -5.55 2.83 -13.51
C SER A 102 -6.39 1.58 -13.81
N ALA A 103 -7.28 1.18 -12.89
CA ALA A 103 -8.22 0.08 -13.09
C ALA A 103 -9.37 0.38 -14.08
N GLU A 104 -9.30 1.49 -14.84
CA GLU A 104 -10.33 1.85 -15.81
C GLU A 104 -10.40 0.91 -17.01
N ARG A 105 -11.57 0.86 -17.66
CA ARG A 105 -11.85 -0.03 -18.81
C ARG A 105 -10.85 0.13 -19.96
N ARG A 106 -10.32 1.34 -20.19
CA ARG A 106 -9.32 1.59 -21.24
C ARG A 106 -8.01 0.85 -20.97
N TRP A 107 -7.47 1.00 -19.77
CA TRP A 107 -6.20 0.38 -19.37
C TRP A 107 -6.32 -1.15 -19.27
N ASN A 108 -7.46 -1.66 -18.81
CA ASN A 108 -7.73 -3.09 -18.82
C ASN A 108 -7.62 -3.69 -20.24
N ARG A 109 -8.22 -3.04 -21.24
CA ARG A 109 -8.08 -3.47 -22.64
C ARG A 109 -6.64 -3.43 -23.12
N LEU A 110 -5.90 -2.36 -22.80
CA LEU A 110 -4.49 -2.24 -23.21
C LEU A 110 -3.62 -3.33 -22.55
N ARG A 111 -3.87 -3.63 -21.27
CA ARG A 111 -3.21 -4.71 -20.53
C ARG A 111 -3.51 -6.08 -21.14
N GLU A 112 -4.75 -6.35 -21.51
CA GLU A 112 -5.14 -7.59 -22.20
C GLU A 112 -4.47 -7.73 -23.56
N LEU A 113 -4.32 -6.64 -24.31
CA LEU A 113 -3.61 -6.63 -25.60
C LEU A 113 -2.11 -6.86 -25.43
N HIS A 114 -1.48 -6.28 -24.41
CA HIS A 114 -0.05 -6.43 -24.13
C HIS A 114 0.33 -7.85 -23.66
N ARG A 115 -0.64 -8.63 -23.15
CA ARG A 115 -0.43 -10.01 -22.67
C ARG A 115 -0.58 -11.08 -23.75
N LYS A 116 -1.08 -10.72 -24.93
CA LYS A 116 -1.23 -11.61 -26.09
C LYS A 116 0.02 -11.57 -26.95
#